data_AF-A0A7Y9WHS3-F1
#
_entry.id   AF-A0A7Y9WHS3-F1
#
_cell.length_a   1.000
_cell.length_b   1.000
_cell.length_c   1.000
_cell.angle_alpha   90.00
_cell.angle_beta   90.00
_cell.angle_gamma   90.00
#
_symmetry.space_group_name_H-M   'P 1'
#
loop_
_entity.id
_entity.type
_entity.pdbx_description
1 polymer ?
#
loop_
_entity_poly.entity_id
_entity_poly.type
_entity_poly.pdbx_seq_one_letter_code
_entity_poly.pdbx_strand_id
1 'polypeptide(L)' 'MSNAISSPCATASATQPQHADACEFDALLALAREAGMLITLDGQIGRERYQSIAGSLHAFRRFAEALRANLVQHAPV' A
#
# COMPACT_ATOMS: atom_id res chain seq x y z
N MET A 1 6.26 -26.97 -48.50
CA MET A 1 6.32 -27.44 -47.10
C MET A 1 6.75 -26.27 -46.24
N SER A 2 5.79 -25.63 -45.58
CA SER A 2 5.98 -24.48 -44.68
C SER A 2 6.83 -24.87 -43.48
N ASN A 3 7.68 -23.97 -42.99
CA ASN A 3 8.09 -24.02 -41.59
C ASN A 3 7.98 -22.62 -40.97
N ALA A 4 7.30 -22.58 -39.83
CA ALA A 4 6.73 -21.38 -39.24
C ALA A 4 7.79 -20.48 -38.60
N ILE A 5 7.64 -19.19 -38.89
CA ILE A 5 8.24 -18.07 -38.18
C ILE A 5 7.34 -17.83 -36.97
N SER A 6 7.86 -17.98 -35.75
CA SER A 6 7.21 -17.42 -34.55
C SER A 6 8.27 -16.91 -33.59
N SER A 7 8.64 -15.65 -33.82
CA SER A 7 9.35 -14.78 -32.89
C SER A 7 8.59 -14.62 -31.56
N PRO A 8 9.28 -14.30 -30.46
CA PRO A 8 8.70 -14.28 -29.12
C PRO A 8 7.64 -13.18 -29.00
N CYS A 9 6.49 -13.56 -28.44
CA CYS A 9 5.44 -12.65 -28.03
C CYS A 9 6.03 -11.57 -27.11
N ALA A 10 6.04 -10.34 -27.60
CA ALA A 10 6.45 -9.15 -26.89
C ALA A 10 5.59 -8.98 -25.64
N THR A 11 6.22 -8.97 -24.47
CA THR A 11 5.61 -8.55 -23.21
C THR A 11 5.36 -7.05 -23.32
N ALA A 12 4.16 -6.68 -23.80
CA ALA A 12 3.74 -5.29 -23.89
C ALA A 12 3.52 -4.73 -22.48
N SER A 13 4.52 -4.00 -22.00
CA SER A 13 4.42 -2.67 -21.41
C SER A 13 3.11 -2.35 -20.69
N ALA A 14 3.13 -2.35 -19.35
CA ALA A 14 3.36 -1.12 -18.57
C ALA A 14 2.16 -0.16 -18.58
N THR A 15 1.33 -0.26 -17.55
CA THR A 15 0.74 0.91 -16.86
C THR A 15 0.42 0.45 -15.44
N GLN A 16 1.42 0.52 -14.58
CA GLN A 16 1.26 0.37 -13.14
C GLN A 16 1.20 1.78 -12.53
N PRO A 17 0.11 2.15 -11.84
CA PRO A 17 0.11 3.25 -10.87
C PRO A 17 0.90 2.93 -9.58
N GLN A 18 1.56 1.77 -9.52
CA GLN A 18 2.02 1.11 -8.27
C GLN A 18 3.10 1.82 -7.45
N HIS A 19 3.59 2.99 -7.88
CA HIS A 19 4.51 3.80 -7.08
C HIS A 19 3.79 4.80 -6.16
N ALA A 20 2.61 5.32 -6.56
CA ALA A 20 1.85 6.24 -5.72
C ALA A 20 1.17 5.50 -4.55
N ASP A 21 0.56 4.34 -4.85
CA ASP A 21 -0.19 3.55 -3.87
C ASP A 21 0.71 3.01 -2.75
N ALA A 22 1.97 2.65 -3.07
CA ALA A 22 2.94 2.19 -2.08
C ALA A 22 3.33 3.31 -1.10
N CYS A 23 3.58 4.52 -1.61
CA CYS A 23 3.89 5.69 -0.79
C CYS A 23 2.69 6.11 0.08
N GLU A 24 1.47 6.04 -0.46
CA GLU A 24 0.24 6.31 0.29
C GLU A 24 0.09 5.33 1.46
N PHE A 25 0.31 4.03 1.21
CA PHE A 25 0.22 3.03 2.27
C PHE A 25 1.32 3.22 3.32
N ASP A 26 2.54 3.57 2.94
CA ASP A 26 3.62 3.86 3.90
C ASP A 26 3.28 5.09 4.76
N ALA A 27 2.63 6.12 4.20
CA ALA A 27 2.11 7.26 4.97
C ALA A 27 1.01 6.85 5.94
N LEU A 28 0.11 5.95 5.54
CA LEU A 28 -0.93 5.40 6.42
C LEU A 28 -0.32 4.62 7.60
N LEU A 29 0.70 3.80 7.35
CA LEU A 29 1.40 3.06 8.40
C LEU A 29 2.19 4.01 9.33
N ALA A 30 2.71 5.12 8.82
CA ALA A 30 3.35 6.14 9.64
C ALA A 30 2.35 6.77 10.62
N LEU A 31 1.13 7.13 10.16
CA LEU A 31 0.07 7.64 11.05
C LEU A 31 -0.32 6.63 12.13
N ALA A 32 -0.41 5.34 11.77
CA ALA A 32 -0.71 4.29 12.74
C ALA A 32 0.39 4.17 13.81
N ARG A 33 1.67 4.24 13.42
CA ARG A 33 2.81 4.22 14.37
C ARG A 33 2.80 5.43 15.29
N GLU A 34 2.57 6.62 14.75
CA GLU A 34 2.50 7.86 15.52
C GLU A 34 1.34 7.85 16.53
N ALA A 35 0.21 7.27 16.16
CA ALA A 35 -0.93 7.06 17.06
C ALA A 35 -0.67 6.03 18.17
N GLY A 36 0.44 5.28 18.10
CA GLY A 36 0.84 4.25 19.07
C GLY A 36 0.30 2.86 18.76
N MET A 37 -0.02 2.57 17.49
CA MET A 37 -0.37 1.23 17.04
C MET A 37 0.89 0.40 16.78
N LEU A 38 0.85 -0.88 17.17
CA LEU A 38 1.85 -1.87 16.82
C LEU A 38 1.56 -2.41 15.41
N ILE A 39 2.58 -2.50 14.58
CA ILE A 39 2.50 -3.06 13.24
C ILE A 39 3.47 -4.24 13.16
N THR A 40 2.95 -5.42 12.86
CA THR A 40 3.71 -6.66 12.78
C THR A 40 3.62 -7.23 11.37
N LEU A 41 4.75 -7.67 10.80
CA LEU A 41 4.77 -8.43 9.55
C LEU A 41 4.53 -9.90 9.86
N ASP A 42 3.37 -10.41 9.47
CA ASP A 42 2.96 -11.80 9.71
C ASP A 42 3.52 -12.74 8.62
N GLY A 43 3.77 -12.20 7.42
CA GLY A 43 4.38 -12.95 6.33
C GLY A 43 4.47 -12.17 5.03
N GLN A 44 5.20 -12.73 4.07
CA GLN A 44 5.26 -12.22 2.71
C GLN A 44 5.18 -13.39 1.74
N ILE A 45 4.25 -13.32 0.78
CA ILE A 45 4.10 -14.30 -0.29
C ILE A 45 4.30 -13.56 -1.60
N GLY A 46 5.38 -13.90 -2.32
CA GLY A 46 5.79 -13.16 -3.51
C GLY A 46 6.07 -11.68 -3.20
N ARG A 47 5.30 -10.78 -3.82
CA ARG A 47 5.40 -9.32 -3.62
C ARG A 47 4.42 -8.78 -2.57
N GLU A 48 3.52 -9.62 -2.07
CA GLU A 48 2.45 -9.20 -1.15
C GLU A 48 2.87 -9.41 0.31
N ARG A 49 2.71 -8.37 1.12
CA ARG A 49 3.06 -8.34 2.55
C ARG A 49 1.79 -8.40 3.39
N TYR A 50 1.73 -9.36 4.30
CA TYR A 50 0.64 -9.50 5.27
C TYR A 50 1.08 -8.89 6.59
N GLN A 51 0.38 -7.83 7.02
CA GLN A 51 0.70 -7.11 8.24
C GLN A 51 -0.53 -7.00 9.14
N SER A 52 -0.36 -7.30 10.41
CA SER A 52 -1.34 -7.06 11.46
C SER A 52 -1.08 -5.72 12.13
N ILE A 53 -2.16 -5.01 12.46
CA ILE A 53 -2.12 -3.76 13.21
C ILE A 53 -2.91 -3.96 14.50
N ALA A 54 -2.27 -3.77 15.64
CA ALA A 54 -2.87 -3.97 16.96
C ALA A 54 -2.57 -2.79 17.89
N GLY A 55 -3.46 -2.53 18.84
CA GLY A 55 -3.28 -1.43 19.79
C GLY A 55 -4.48 -1.26 20.70
N SER A 56 -4.37 -0.33 21.66
CA SER A 56 -5.52 0.04 22.50
C SER A 56 -6.56 0.83 21.70
N LEU A 57 -7.82 0.84 22.16
CA LEU A 57 -8.87 1.68 21.58
C LEU A 57 -8.51 3.18 21.62
N HIS A 58 -7.73 3.61 22.62
CA HIS A 58 -7.22 4.99 22.69
C HIS A 58 -6.22 5.31 21.57
N ALA A 59 -5.34 4.38 21.22
CA ALA A 59 -4.44 4.53 20.09
C ALA A 59 -5.23 4.53 18.77
N PHE A 60 -6.21 3.63 18.63
CA PHE A 60 -7.09 3.58 17.48
C PHE A 60 -7.87 4.89 17.26
N ARG A 61 -8.39 5.49 18.35
CA ARG A 61 -9.05 6.80 18.27
C ARG A 61 -8.11 7.89 17.76
N ARG A 62 -6.87 7.96 18.26
CA ARG A 62 -5.86 8.93 17.80
C ARG A 62 -5.52 8.74 16.33
N PHE A 63 -5.40 7.49 15.89
CA PHE A 63 -5.20 7.17 14.48
C PHE A 63 -6.34 7.68 13.60
N ALA A 64 -7.60 7.42 13.98
CA ALA A 64 -8.76 7.89 13.23
C ALA A 64 -8.84 9.42 13.15
N GLU A 65 -8.50 10.12 14.23
CA GLU A 65 -8.41 11.59 14.25
C GLU A 65 -7.32 12.11 13.30
N ALA A 66 -6.12 11.51 13.34
CA ALA A 66 -5.01 11.88 12.46
C ALA A 66 -5.32 11.59 10.98
N LEU A 67 -5.94 10.45 10.68
CA LEU A 67 -6.37 10.08 9.33
C LEU A 67 -7.38 11.10 8.79
N ARG A 68 -8.40 11.47 9.58
CA ARG A 68 -9.39 12.47 9.16
C ARG A 68 -8.74 13.83 8.89
N ALA A 69 -7.82 14.27 9.75
CA ALA A 69 -7.10 15.52 9.54
C ALA A 69 -6.28 15.50 8.24
N ASN A 70 -5.62 14.38 7.94
CA ASN A 70 -4.83 14.21 6.72
C ASN A 70 -5.70 14.24 5.45
N LEU A 71 -6.85 13.57 5.46
CA LEU A 71 -7.80 13.57 4.34
C LEU A 71 -8.38 14.96 4.06
N VAL A 72 -8.62 15.77 5.09
CA VAL A 72 -9.08 17.16 4.93
C VAL A 72 -8.01 18.03 4.27
N GLN A 73 -6.72 17.76 4.51
CA GLN A 73 -5.62 18.51 3.90
C GLN A 73 -5.35 18.13 2.44
N HIS A 74 -5.72 16.93 2.02
CA HIS A 74 -5.56 16.44 0.64
C HIS A 74 -6.82 16.59 -0.23
N ALA A 75 -7.88 17.22 0.26
CA ALA A 75 -9.03 17.54 -0.56
C ALA A 75 -8.64 18.60 -1.63
N PRO A 76 -8.78 18.31 -2.94
CA PRO A 76 -8.57 19.34 -3.95
C PRO A 76 -9.70 20.37 -3.82
N VAL A 77 -9.31 21.63 -3.62
CA VAL A 77 -10.20 22.80 -3.67
C VAL A 77 -10.55 23.17 -5.11
#